data_AF-A0A9D8NDX3-F1
#
_entry.id   AF-A0A9D8NDX3-F1
#
_cell.length_a   1.000
_cell.length_b   1.000
_cell.length_c   1.000
_cell.angle_alpha   90.00
_cell.angle_beta   90.00
_cell.angle_gamma   90.00
#
_symmetry.space_group_name_H-M   'P 1'
#
loop_
_entity.id
_entity.type
_entity.pdbx_description
1 polymer ?
#
loop_
_entity_poly.entity_id
_entity_poly.type
_entity_poly.pdbx_seq_one_letter_code
_entity_poly.pdbx_strand_id
1 'polypeptide(L)'
;LDGPEAETVVRRSVEPLLDAGADMIVLGCTHYPFLQPLIERIAGPGVTVIDPAPAAARHILHVMEDRGLVRRDGQPSQLSDNHGPVTPLDSQPVQPSDDPGRVTHPDGESVSPQTADIRLFSSGPRTALERIFSIL
;
A
#
# COMPACT_ATOMS: atom_id res chain seq x y z
N LEU A 1 0.98 13.57 13.19
CA LEU A 1 1.19 14.08 11.80
C LEU A 1 0.13 15.12 11.57
N ASP A 2 0.41 16.33 12.05
CA ASP A 2 -0.57 17.37 12.30
C ASP A 2 0.15 18.72 12.37
N GLY A 3 -0.61 19.80 12.23
CA GLY A 3 -0.09 21.15 12.17
C GLY A 3 -0.15 21.80 10.78
N PRO A 4 0.19 23.09 10.70
CA PRO A 4 -0.05 23.93 9.52
C PRO A 4 0.78 23.52 8.30
N GLU A 5 1.99 23.03 8.51
CA GLU A 5 2.87 22.58 7.42
C GLU A 5 2.34 21.30 6.77
N ALA A 6 1.98 20.30 7.58
CA ALA A 6 1.36 19.07 7.10
C ALA A 6 0.04 19.35 6.37
N GLU A 7 -0.80 20.24 6.90
CA GLU A 7 -2.03 20.65 6.23
C GLU A 7 -1.75 21.29 4.88
N THR A 8 -0.78 22.20 4.78
CA THR A 8 -0.43 22.86 3.52
C THR A 8 0.02 21.86 2.45
N VAL A 9 0.87 20.91 2.82
CA VAL A 9 1.40 19.89 1.90
C VAL A 9 0.28 18.93 1.44
N VAL A 10 -0.54 18.44 2.37
CA VAL A 10 -1.66 17.54 2.03
C VAL A 10 -2.68 18.27 1.18
N ARG A 11 -3.03 19.51 1.53
CA ARG A 11 -3.96 20.36 0.79
C ARG A 11 -3.53 20.53 -0.66
N ARG A 12 -2.27 20.90 -0.90
CA ARG A 12 -1.68 21.01 -2.25
C ARG A 12 -1.80 19.73 -3.07
N SER A 13 -1.80 18.56 -2.41
CA SER A 13 -1.90 17.26 -3.06
C SER A 13 -3.34 16.84 -3.32
N VAL A 14 -4.26 17.18 -2.41
CA VAL A 14 -5.67 16.76 -2.44
C VAL A 14 -6.53 17.69 -3.29
N GLU A 15 -6.35 19.01 -3.19
CA GLU A 15 -7.19 20.00 -3.92
C GLU A 15 -7.26 19.76 -5.43
N PRO A 16 -6.17 19.45 -6.15
CA PRO A 16 -6.25 19.14 -7.57
C PRO A 16 -7.11 17.92 -7.90
N LEU A 17 -7.21 16.95 -6.98
CA LEU A 17 -8.08 15.77 -7.13
C LEU A 17 -9.54 16.16 -6.96
N LEU A 18 -9.84 17.03 -5.98
CA LEU A 18 -11.18 17.54 -5.73
C LEU A 18 -11.67 18.41 -6.90
N ASP A 19 -10.82 19.31 -7.40
CA ASP A 19 -11.10 20.16 -8.56
C ASP A 19 -11.36 19.33 -9.84
N ALA A 20 -10.72 18.16 -9.94
CA ALA A 20 -10.97 17.19 -11.00
C ALA A 20 -12.27 16.38 -10.81
N GLY A 21 -13.01 16.59 -9.72
CA GLY A 21 -14.27 15.92 -9.43
C GLY A 21 -14.12 14.55 -8.75
N ALA A 22 -13.00 14.29 -8.07
CA ALA A 22 -12.85 13.04 -7.32
C ALA A 22 -13.84 12.98 -6.15
N ASP A 23 -14.70 11.97 -6.16
CA ASP A 23 -15.62 11.58 -5.08
C ASP A 23 -15.04 10.46 -4.20
N MET A 24 -13.87 9.93 -4.57
CA MET A 24 -13.18 8.86 -3.87
C MET A 24 -11.66 9.02 -3.97
N ILE A 25 -10.96 8.81 -2.85
CA ILE A 25 -9.49 8.87 -2.76
C ILE A 25 -8.99 7.56 -2.13
N VAL A 26 -8.15 6.82 -2.85
CA VAL A 26 -7.51 5.59 -2.36
C VAL A 26 -6.12 5.90 -1.83
N LEU A 27 -5.82 5.45 -0.61
CA LEU A 27 -4.52 5.62 0.04
C LEU A 27 -3.51 4.61 -0.52
N GLY A 28 -2.84 4.96 -1.62
CA GLY A 28 -1.95 4.07 -2.37
C GLY A 28 -0.54 3.84 -1.77
N CYS A 29 -0.19 4.52 -0.67
CA CYS A 29 1.08 4.33 0.03
C CYS A 29 0.80 3.86 1.46
N THR A 30 1.63 2.94 1.96
CA THR A 30 1.52 2.36 3.30
C THR A 30 1.58 3.37 4.45
N HIS A 31 2.05 4.60 4.21
CA HIS A 31 2.14 5.66 5.22
C HIS A 31 0.91 6.59 5.25
N TYR A 32 0.11 6.60 4.19
CA TYR A 32 -1.01 7.53 4.10
C TYR A 32 -2.17 7.27 5.09
N PRO A 33 -2.38 6.06 5.65
CA PRO A 33 -3.34 5.88 6.74
C PRO A 33 -3.10 6.82 7.93
N PHE A 34 -1.84 7.21 8.20
CA PHE A 34 -1.53 8.18 9.27
C PHE A 34 -2.02 9.61 8.98
N LEU A 35 -2.25 9.94 7.70
CA LEU A 35 -2.77 11.23 7.24
C LEU A 35 -4.27 11.18 6.93
N GLN A 36 -4.91 10.01 7.01
CA GLN A 36 -6.32 9.84 6.67
C GLN A 36 -7.23 10.87 7.35
N PRO A 37 -7.12 11.15 8.68
CA PRO A 37 -7.98 12.14 9.32
C PRO A 37 -7.79 13.58 8.79
N LEU A 38 -6.60 13.90 8.30
CA LEU A 38 -6.29 15.20 7.70
C LEU A 38 -6.83 15.26 6.25
N ILE A 39 -6.64 14.19 5.48
CA ILE A 39 -7.17 14.06 4.11
C ILE A 39 -8.70 14.15 4.11
N GLU A 40 -9.37 13.41 5.00
CA GLU A 40 -10.84 13.45 5.14
C GLU A 40 -11.34 14.86 5.48
N ARG A 41 -10.64 15.57 6.37
CA ARG A 41 -11.00 16.95 6.73
C ARG A 41 -10.85 17.92 5.56
N ILE A 42 -9.81 17.77 4.74
CA ILE A 42 -9.57 18.61 3.56
C ILE A 42 -10.56 18.27 2.45
N ALA A 43 -10.79 16.98 2.20
CA ALA A 43 -11.67 16.50 1.14
C ALA A 43 -13.16 16.77 1.42
N GLY A 44 -13.54 16.79 2.69
CA GLY A 44 -14.91 17.06 3.12
C GLY A 44 -15.84 15.85 2.95
N PRO A 45 -17.12 15.99 3.34
CA PRO A 45 -18.06 14.87 3.47
C PRO A 45 -18.50 14.25 2.13
N GLY A 46 -18.21 14.90 1.00
CA GLY A 46 -18.57 14.41 -0.34
C GLY A 46 -17.57 13.41 -0.92
N VAL A 47 -16.47 13.14 -0.22
CA VAL A 47 -15.38 12.30 -0.72
C VAL A 47 -15.14 11.12 0.21
N THR A 48 -15.12 9.92 -0.37
CA THR A 48 -14.81 8.68 0.37
C THR A 48 -13.32 8.42 0.34
N VAL A 49 -12.68 8.37 1.52
CA VAL A 49 -11.27 7.99 1.64
C VAL A 49 -11.16 6.51 1.98
N ILE A 50 -10.33 5.77 1.23
CA ILE A 50 -10.22 4.31 1.33
C ILE A 50 -8.78 3.90 1.62
N ASP A 51 -8.57 3.21 2.74
CA ASP A 51 -7.37 2.43 3.00
C ASP A 51 -7.52 0.99 2.42
N PRO A 52 -6.71 0.59 1.43
CA PRO A 52 -6.78 -0.75 0.87
C PRO A 52 -6.14 -1.83 1.76
N ALA A 53 -5.32 -1.47 2.75
CA ALA A 53 -4.53 -2.44 3.52
C ALA A 53 -5.38 -3.51 4.23
N PRO A 54 -6.50 -3.19 4.92
CA PRO A 54 -7.34 -4.21 5.53
C PRO A 54 -8.00 -5.15 4.51
N ALA A 55 -8.30 -4.65 3.31
CA ALA A 55 -8.86 -5.48 2.23
C ALA A 55 -7.81 -6.43 1.66
N ALA A 56 -6.59 -5.94 1.45
CA ALA A 56 -5.46 -6.75 1.03
C ALA A 56 -5.16 -7.88 2.02
N ALA A 57 -5.14 -7.58 3.32
CA ALA A 57 -4.92 -8.57 4.38
C ALA A 57 -5.99 -9.68 4.37
N ARG A 58 -7.28 -9.31 4.27
CA ARG A 58 -8.39 -10.28 4.15
C ARG A 58 -8.28 -11.12 2.89
N HIS A 59 -7.88 -10.52 1.77
CA HIS A 59 -7.70 -11.25 0.52
C HIS A 59 -6.58 -12.29 0.62
N ILE A 60 -5.44 -11.93 1.22
CA ILE A 60 -4.34 -12.87 1.47
C ILE A 60 -4.82 -14.03 2.33
N LEU A 61 -5.55 -13.76 3.41
CA LEU A 61 -6.11 -14.81 4.27
C LEU A 61 -7.01 -15.76 3.48
N HIS A 62 -7.94 -15.23 2.68
CA HIS A 62 -8.82 -16.03 1.85
C HIS A 62 -8.04 -16.93 0.87
N VAL A 63 -7.02 -16.38 0.19
CA VAL A 63 -6.15 -17.15 -0.71
C VAL A 63 -5.37 -18.22 0.03
N MET A 64 -4.94 -17.96 1.27
CA MET A 64 -4.27 -18.95 2.10
C MET A 64 -5.21 -20.06 2.57
N GLU A 65 -6.47 -19.75 2.90
CA GLU A 65 -7.48 -20.72 3.30
C GLU A 65 -7.80 -21.67 2.15
N ASP A 66 -8.05 -21.13 0.96
CA ASP A 66 -8.35 -21.90 -0.25
C ASP A 66 -7.20 -22.85 -0.63
N ARG A 67 -5.96 -22.46 -0.34
CA ARG A 67 -4.76 -23.26 -0.61
C ARG A 67 -4.34 -24.17 0.55
N GLY A 68 -5.08 -24.18 1.66
CA GLY A 68 -4.71 -24.93 2.86
C GLY A 68 -3.38 -24.48 3.48
N LEU A 69 -2.96 -23.23 3.25
CA LEU A 69 -1.71 -22.63 3.75
C LEU A 69 -1.89 -21.91 5.10
N VAL A 70 -3.12 -21.81 5.61
CA VAL A 70 -3.36 -21.26 6.94
C VAL A 70 -2.81 -22.21 7.99
N ARG A 71 -1.85 -21.71 8.76
CA ARG A 71 -1.40 -22.39 9.97
C ARG A 71 -2.54 -22.41 10.98
N ARG A 72 -2.98 -23.62 11.36
CA ARG A 72 -3.84 -23.83 12.52
C ARG A 72 -2.96 -23.99 13.75
N ASP A 73 -3.33 -23.34 14.84
CA ASP A 73 -2.57 -23.43 16.09
C ASP A 73 -2.41 -24.90 16.52
N GLY A 74 -1.19 -25.29 16.87
CA GLY A 74 -0.84 -26.66 17.30
C GLY A 74 -0.38 -27.62 16.19
N GLN A 75 -0.25 -27.19 14.93
CA GLN A 75 0.32 -28.02 13.86
C GLN A 75 1.79 -27.65 13.57
N PRO A 76 2.74 -28.60 13.57
CA PRO A 76 4.13 -28.35 13.19
C PRO A 76 4.22 -27.93 11.71
N SER A 77 5.07 -26.93 11.41
CA SER A 77 5.27 -26.41 10.07
C SER A 77 5.92 -27.45 9.15
N GLN A 78 5.31 -27.72 7.99
CA GLN A 78 5.90 -28.52 6.90
C GLN A 78 6.75 -27.67 5.93
N LEU A 79 6.98 -26.39 6.26
CA LEU A 79 7.90 -25.51 5.55
C LEU A 79 9.33 -25.87 5.99
N SER A 80 10.10 -26.47 5.07
CA SER A 80 11.49 -26.86 5.27
C SER A 80 12.37 -25.64 5.60
N ASP A 81 12.94 -25.68 6.82
CA ASP A 81 14.29 -25.33 7.25
C ASP A 81 14.91 -23.93 7.05
N ASN A 82 14.24 -22.94 6.44
CA ASN A 82 14.85 -21.60 6.29
C ASN A 82 14.32 -20.50 7.22
N HIS A 83 13.31 -20.78 8.04
CA HIS A 83 12.89 -19.87 9.11
C HIS A 83 12.78 -20.65 10.42
N GLY A 84 13.57 -20.26 11.42
CA GLY A 84 13.35 -20.69 12.79
C GLY A 84 11.93 -20.35 13.27
N PRO A 85 11.54 -20.79 14.48
CA PRO A 85 10.21 -20.50 15.01
C PRO A 85 9.91 -19.00 14.88
N VAL A 86 8.84 -18.68 14.16
CA VAL A 86 8.32 -17.31 14.04
C VAL A 86 7.78 -16.88 15.39
N THR A 87 8.62 -16.24 16.18
CA THR A 87 8.25 -15.63 17.46
C THR A 87 7.19 -14.54 17.22
N PRO A 88 6.12 -14.46 18.02
CA PRO A 88 5.16 -13.36 17.93
C PRO A 88 5.85 -11.99 17.92
N LEU A 89 5.44 -11.13 16.99
CA LEU A 89 6.10 -9.85 16.67
C LEU A 89 6.12 -8.86 17.86
N ASP A 90 5.26 -9.08 18.84
CA ASP A 90 5.05 -8.19 20.00
C ASP A 90 6.23 -8.15 20.98
N SER A 91 7.28 -8.95 20.76
CA SER A 91 8.41 -9.12 21.70
C SER A 91 9.81 -8.83 21.14
N GLN A 92 9.93 -8.23 19.95
CA GLN A 92 11.25 -7.95 19.34
C GLN A 92 11.36 -6.48 18.89
N PRO A 93 12.41 -5.74 19.27
CA PRO A 93 12.74 -4.46 18.65
C PRO A 93 13.02 -4.66 17.16
N VAL A 94 12.38 -3.86 16.29
CA VAL A 94 12.67 -3.80 14.85
C VAL A 94 14.16 -3.52 14.67
N GLN A 95 14.91 -4.50 14.19
CA GLN A 95 16.31 -4.32 13.82
C GLN A 95 16.35 -3.48 12.52
N PRO A 96 17.19 -2.44 12.41
CA PRO A 96 17.43 -1.77 11.14
C PRO A 96 18.18 -2.75 10.24
N SER A 97 17.46 -3.48 9.39
CA SER A 97 18.04 -4.39 8.42
C SER A 97 18.47 -3.62 7.18
N ASP A 98 19.80 -3.51 7.03
CA ASP A 98 20.58 -3.56 5.78
C ASP A 98 20.31 -2.57 4.62
N ASP A 99 21.43 -2.07 4.10
CA ASP A 99 21.65 -1.16 2.95
C ASP A 99 20.68 -1.38 1.76
N PRO A 100 19.94 -0.34 1.29
CA PRO A 100 18.89 -0.47 0.27
C PRO A 100 19.39 -0.80 -1.15
N GLY A 101 20.67 -1.12 -1.33
CA GLY A 101 21.33 -1.13 -2.64
C GLY A 101 21.77 -2.47 -3.23
N ARG A 102 21.65 -3.61 -2.55
CA ARG A 102 22.30 -4.84 -3.04
C ARG A 102 21.38 -6.07 -3.12
N VAL A 103 20.84 -6.30 -4.31
CA VAL A 103 20.34 -7.61 -4.74
C VAL A 103 21.33 -8.18 -5.75
N THR A 104 22.14 -9.15 -5.34
CA THR A 104 22.94 -9.97 -6.28
C THR A 104 22.18 -11.25 -6.58
N HIS A 105 21.69 -11.38 -7.82
CA HIS A 105 21.11 -12.62 -8.33
C HIS A 105 22.22 -13.66 -8.59
N PRO A 106 22.03 -14.94 -8.22
CA PRO A 106 23.07 -15.96 -8.38
C PRO A 106 23.31 -16.41 -9.84
N ASP A 107 22.39 -16.17 -10.79
CA ASP A 107 22.45 -16.84 -12.10
C ASP A 107 22.43 -15.93 -13.35
N GLY A 108 22.62 -14.61 -13.21
CA GLY A 108 22.93 -13.73 -14.34
C GLY A 108 21.91 -13.64 -15.50
N GLU A 109 20.71 -14.20 -15.37
CA GLU A 109 19.69 -14.18 -16.42
C GLU A 109 18.70 -13.02 -16.20
N SER A 110 18.62 -12.14 -17.20
CA SER A 110 17.73 -10.98 -17.19
C SER A 110 16.28 -11.42 -17.36
N VAL A 111 15.50 -11.39 -16.28
CA VAL A 111 14.05 -11.47 -16.38
C VAL A 111 13.53 -10.15 -16.93
N SER A 112 13.12 -10.16 -18.19
CA SER A 112 12.40 -9.04 -18.80
C SER A 112 11.13 -8.77 -17.98
N PRO A 113 10.87 -7.53 -17.53
CA PRO A 113 9.71 -7.23 -16.71
C PRO A 113 8.44 -7.53 -17.52
N GLN A 114 7.72 -8.60 -17.15
CA GLN A 114 6.35 -8.78 -17.60
C GLN A 114 5.56 -7.58 -17.09
N THR A 115 5.15 -6.73 -18.03
CA THR A 115 4.29 -5.59 -17.77
C THR A 115 2.99 -6.11 -17.19
N ALA A 116 2.82 -5.98 -15.88
CA ALA A 116 1.50 -6.13 -15.28
C ALA A 116 0.63 -5.02 -15.88
N ASP A 117 -0.41 -5.40 -16.63
CA ASP A 117 -1.43 -4.49 -17.14
C ASP A 117 -2.19 -3.88 -15.94
N ILE A 118 -1.63 -2.83 -15.35
CA ILE A 118 -2.30 -2.04 -14.31
C ILE A 118 -3.39 -1.24 -15.01
N ARG A 119 -4.62 -1.76 -14.97
CA ARG A 119 -5.81 -1.02 -15.37
C ARG A 119 -6.15 0.01 -14.30
N LEU A 120 -5.68 1.23 -14.49
CA LEU A 120 -6.11 2.40 -13.73
C LEU A 120 -7.59 2.66 -14.01
N PHE A 121 -8.44 2.43 -13.01
CA PHE A 121 -9.84 2.82 -13.03
C PHE A 121 -9.96 4.24 -12.52
N SER A 122 -10.40 5.15 -13.38
CA SER A 122 -10.81 6.50 -13.01
C SER A 122 -12.29 6.65 -13.34
N SER A 123 -13.08 7.10 -12.38
CA SER A 123 -14.48 7.47 -12.56
C SER A 123 -14.66 8.81 -13.27
N GLY A 124 -13.56 9.56 -13.52
CA GLY A 124 -13.55 10.88 -14.16
C GLY A 124 -12.95 10.91 -15.57
N PRO A 125 -13.03 12.06 -16.28
CA PRO A 125 -12.48 12.19 -17.63
C PRO A 125 -10.96 11.97 -17.62
N ARG A 126 -10.48 11.07 -18.51
CA ARG A 126 -9.07 10.66 -18.64
C ARG A 126 -8.06 11.82 -18.73
N THR A 127 -8.50 12.96 -19.25
CA THR A 127 -7.70 14.19 -19.40
C THR A 127 -7.30 14.84 -18.07
N ALA A 128 -8.04 14.60 -16.98
CA ALA A 128 -7.68 15.09 -15.66
C ALA A 128 -6.50 14.29 -15.06
N LEU A 129 -6.43 12.99 -15.35
CA LEU A 129 -5.40 12.10 -14.85
C LEU A 129 -4.02 12.41 -15.46
N GLU A 130 -3.96 12.67 -16.77
CA GLU A 130 -2.71 12.98 -17.48
C GLU A 130 -2.05 14.28 -16.99
N ARG A 131 -2.84 15.24 -16.47
CA ARG A 131 -2.29 16.49 -15.91
C ARG A 131 -1.71 16.31 -14.51
N ILE A 132 -2.21 15.35 -13.73
CA ILE A 132 -1.72 15.05 -12.39
C ILE A 132 -0.35 14.35 -12.45
N PHE A 133 -0.18 13.41 -13.39
CA PHE A 133 1.09 12.69 -13.58
C PHE A 133 2.17 13.49 -14.32
N SER A 134 1.84 14.62 -14.94
CA SER A 134 2.81 15.51 -15.60
C SER A 134 3.48 16.52 -14.65
N ILE A 135 3.06 16.58 -13.37
CA ILE A 135 3.55 17.56 -12.37
C ILE A 135 4.51 16.90 -11.34
N LEU A 136 4.67 15.58 -11.39
CA LEU A 136 5.70 14.81 -10.69
C LEU A 136 6.87 14.51 -11.63
#